data_AF-A0A511JIX9-F1
#
_entry.id   AF-A0A511JIX9-F1
#
_cell.length_a   1.000
_cell.length_b   1.000
_cell.length_c   1.000
_cell.angle_alpha   90.00
_cell.angle_beta   90.00
_cell.angle_gamma   90.00
#
_symmetry.space_group_name_H-M   'P 1'
#
loop_
_entity.id
_entity.type
_entity.pdbx_description
1 polymer ?
#
loop_
_entity_poly.entity_id
_entity_poly.type
_entity_poly.pdbx_seq_one_letter_code
_entity_poly.pdbx_strand_id
1 'polypeptide(L)'
;MSDHEHDEHGGHDDPAHGPEPLVGVDATDLHAAVAALSAALHGYVDAAVGVRAEFGSREADEDPRILVLESEIGGLNARLYDLLHERLGLHADLTGMSWGEDEHRDADGPRSDAEIDTFHLGFVVGPPAGTSDLSLESVLDVVEQGGADLAQRLVDAGFEVGEWGASRGAAVAFEEDDEDEDGDDVTGSS
;
A
#
# COMPACT_ATOMS: atom_id res chain seq x y z
N MET A 1 41.33 26.08 -23.83
CA MET A 1 41.51 25.30 -22.60
C MET A 1 40.39 25.78 -21.71
N SER A 2 39.30 25.03 -21.69
CA SER A 2 38.10 25.37 -20.91
C SER A 2 38.16 24.51 -19.66
N ASP A 3 38.49 25.14 -18.54
CA ASP A 3 38.38 24.52 -17.23
C ASP A 3 36.91 24.18 -16.99
N HIS A 4 36.63 22.88 -16.81
CA HIS A 4 35.37 22.41 -16.27
C HIS A 4 35.43 22.60 -14.76
N GLU A 5 34.79 23.66 -14.27
CA GLU A 5 34.34 23.70 -12.87
C GLU A 5 33.28 22.60 -12.71
N HIS A 6 33.64 21.56 -11.95
CA HIS A 6 32.69 20.55 -11.50
C HIS A 6 31.72 21.21 -10.51
N ASP A 7 30.43 21.15 -10.83
CA ASP A 7 29.33 21.37 -9.91
C ASP A 7 29.50 20.47 -8.67
N GLU A 8 29.82 21.07 -7.52
CA GLU A 8 29.57 20.47 -6.22
C GLU A 8 28.05 20.45 -6.00
N HIS A 9 27.42 19.36 -6.44
CA HIS A 9 26.10 18.98 -5.98
C HIS A 9 26.17 18.64 -4.49
N GLY A 10 25.94 19.64 -3.65
CA GLY A 10 25.64 19.47 -2.22
C GLY A 10 24.32 18.73 -2.05
N GLY A 11 24.35 17.40 -2.22
CA GLY A 11 23.30 16.52 -1.75
C GLY A 11 23.21 16.67 -0.24
N HIS A 12 22.02 16.93 0.28
CA HIS A 12 21.76 16.84 1.70
C HIS A 12 22.01 15.39 2.15
N ASP A 13 23.20 15.09 2.64
CA ASP A 13 23.47 13.87 3.41
C ASP A 13 22.67 13.99 4.71
N ASP A 14 21.40 13.58 4.66
CA ASP A 14 20.61 13.38 5.86
C ASP A 14 21.30 12.29 6.68
N PRO A 15 21.72 12.56 7.93
CA PRO A 15 22.41 11.59 8.76
C PRO A 15 21.63 10.27 8.91
N ALA A 16 20.30 10.29 8.78
CA ALA A 16 19.44 9.11 8.84
C ALA A 16 19.69 8.12 7.70
N HIS A 17 20.15 8.59 6.54
CA HIS A 17 20.35 7.78 5.34
C HIS A 17 21.83 7.53 5.01
N GLY A 18 22.74 7.94 5.90
CA GLY A 18 24.18 7.76 5.75
C GLY A 18 24.66 6.34 6.08
N PRO A 19 25.88 5.95 5.64
CA PRO A 19 26.45 4.62 5.91
C PRO A 19 26.97 4.45 7.34
N GLU A 20 27.10 5.54 8.10
CA GLU A 20 27.59 5.54 9.47
C GLU A 20 26.44 5.26 10.47
N PRO A 21 26.68 4.53 11.57
CA PRO A 21 25.65 4.28 12.57
C PRO A 21 25.08 5.56 13.18
N LEU A 22 23.75 5.60 13.34
CA LEU A 22 23.07 6.66 14.08
C LEU A 22 23.40 6.57 15.58
N VAL A 23 23.92 7.66 16.15
CA VAL A 23 24.27 7.75 17.58
C VAL A 23 23.33 8.73 18.27
N GLY A 24 22.82 8.36 19.46
CA GLY A 24 22.04 9.26 20.30
C GLY A 24 20.59 9.48 19.84
N VAL A 25 20.01 8.52 19.12
CA VAL A 25 18.61 8.57 18.70
C VAL A 25 17.67 8.58 19.91
N ASP A 26 16.78 9.58 19.96
CA ASP A 26 15.67 9.63 20.91
C ASP A 26 14.45 8.92 20.32
N ALA A 27 14.01 7.84 20.97
CA ALA A 27 12.88 7.02 20.55
C ALA A 27 11.54 7.45 21.16
N THR A 28 11.48 8.57 21.91
CA THR A 28 10.28 9.00 22.63
C THR A 28 9.07 9.15 21.70
N ASP A 29 9.23 9.85 20.57
CA ASP A 29 8.14 10.08 19.62
C ASP A 29 7.70 8.79 18.91
N LEU A 30 8.64 7.87 18.65
CA LEU A 30 8.36 6.55 18.06
C LEU A 30 7.50 5.70 19.01
N HIS A 31 7.86 5.65 20.29
CA HIS A 31 7.07 4.94 21.30
C HIS A 31 5.70 5.59 21.53
N ALA A 32 5.60 6.92 21.45
CA ALA A 32 4.33 7.61 21.53
C ALA A 32 3.40 7.26 20.35
N ALA A 33 3.95 7.17 19.13
CA ALA A 33 3.20 6.74 17.95
C ALA A 33 2.70 5.30 18.08
N VAL A 34 3.56 4.37 18.54
CA VAL A 34 3.17 2.97 18.81
C VAL A 34 2.08 2.88 19.87
N ALA A 35 2.18 3.68 20.95
CA ALA A 35 1.18 3.67 22.01
C ALA A 35 -0.19 4.18 21.51
N ALA A 36 -0.20 5.22 20.67
CA ALA A 36 -1.43 5.71 20.05
C ALA A 36 -2.07 4.66 19.13
N LEU A 37 -1.27 4.02 18.25
CA LEU A 37 -1.75 2.95 17.38
C LEU A 37 -2.30 1.77 18.19
N SER A 38 -1.61 1.37 19.25
CA SER A 38 -2.06 0.29 20.13
C SER A 38 -3.39 0.61 20.81
N ALA A 39 -3.57 1.85 21.26
CA ALA A 39 -4.82 2.30 21.86
C ALA A 39 -5.99 2.27 20.84
N ALA A 40 -5.75 2.72 19.61
CA ALA A 40 -6.74 2.68 18.55
C ALA A 40 -7.13 1.24 18.18
N LEU A 41 -6.16 0.32 18.07
CA LEU A 41 -6.39 -1.11 17.82
C LEU A 41 -7.22 -1.78 18.93
N HIS A 42 -6.96 -1.45 20.19
CA HIS A 42 -7.80 -1.92 21.29
C HIS A 42 -9.23 -1.38 21.19
N GLY A 43 -9.39 -0.09 20.87
CA GLY A 43 -10.69 0.53 20.64
C GLY A 43 -11.46 -0.13 19.49
N TYR A 44 -10.77 -0.49 18.41
CA TYR A 44 -11.33 -1.24 17.29
C TYR A 44 -11.87 -2.61 17.72
N VAL A 45 -11.08 -3.39 18.47
CA VAL A 45 -11.52 -4.71 18.95
C VAL A 45 -12.77 -4.58 19.82
N ASP A 46 -12.78 -3.64 20.76
CA ASP A 46 -13.94 -3.40 21.63
C ASP A 46 -15.18 -2.98 20.83
N ALA A 47 -15.02 -2.09 19.85
CA ALA A 47 -16.09 -1.65 18.97
C ALA A 47 -16.61 -2.79 18.10
N ALA A 48 -15.73 -3.57 17.47
CA ALA A 48 -16.08 -4.72 16.64
C ALA A 48 -16.85 -5.77 17.44
N VAL A 49 -16.39 -6.14 18.63
CA VAL A 49 -17.13 -7.07 19.50
C VAL A 49 -18.52 -6.53 19.84
N GLY A 50 -18.64 -5.23 20.12
CA GLY A 50 -19.93 -4.57 20.38
C GLY A 50 -20.86 -4.58 19.16
N VAL A 51 -20.36 -4.16 18.00
CA VAL A 51 -21.12 -4.11 16.73
C VAL A 51 -21.57 -5.51 16.33
N ARG A 52 -20.68 -6.52 16.41
CA ARG A 52 -21.03 -7.93 16.12
C ARG A 52 -22.09 -8.50 17.07
N ALA A 53 -22.25 -7.94 18.27
CA ALA A 53 -23.32 -8.32 19.19
C ALA A 53 -24.68 -7.66 18.85
N GLU A 54 -24.66 -6.57 18.08
CA GLU A 54 -25.84 -5.81 17.65
C GLU A 54 -26.31 -6.18 16.24
N PHE A 55 -25.37 -6.50 15.33
CA PHE A 55 -25.60 -6.63 13.90
C PHE A 55 -25.04 -7.93 13.30
N GLY A 56 -25.55 -8.32 12.13
CA GLY A 56 -25.04 -9.45 11.34
C GLY A 56 -23.67 -9.15 10.71
N SER A 57 -23.02 -10.23 10.20
CA SER A 57 -21.84 -10.20 9.29
C SER A 57 -21.51 -8.87 8.68
N ARG A 58 -22.24 -8.71 7.59
CA ARG A 58 -22.07 -7.75 6.55
C ARG A 58 -22.45 -6.35 7.01
N GLU A 59 -23.46 -6.24 7.87
CA GLU A 59 -23.87 -4.96 8.42
C GLU A 59 -22.86 -4.41 9.45
N ALA A 60 -22.07 -5.28 10.09
CA ALA A 60 -21.05 -4.86 11.02
C ALA A 60 -19.81 -4.28 10.33
N ASP A 61 -19.44 -4.81 9.16
CA ASP A 61 -18.30 -4.34 8.38
C ASP A 61 -18.56 -2.93 7.81
N GLU A 62 -19.83 -2.64 7.49
CA GLU A 62 -20.27 -1.32 7.02
C GLU A 62 -20.60 -0.34 8.17
N ASP A 63 -20.41 -0.73 9.44
CA ASP A 63 -20.77 0.12 10.58
C ASP A 63 -19.85 1.36 10.65
N PRO A 64 -20.40 2.59 10.71
CA PRO A 64 -19.61 3.81 10.69
C PRO A 64 -18.64 3.93 11.87
N ARG A 65 -18.87 3.23 12.99
CA ARG A 65 -17.95 3.19 14.13
C ARG A 65 -16.66 2.43 13.78
N ILE A 66 -16.79 1.36 13.01
CA ILE A 66 -15.68 0.53 12.54
C ILE A 66 -14.87 1.30 11.50
N LEU A 67 -15.54 1.83 10.48
CA LEU A 67 -14.89 2.57 9.39
C LEU A 67 -14.08 3.78 9.88
N VAL A 68 -14.58 4.50 10.90
CA VAL A 68 -13.84 5.63 11.50
C VAL A 68 -12.56 5.16 12.19
N LEU A 69 -12.62 4.04 12.93
CA LEU A 69 -11.46 3.48 13.63
C LEU A 69 -10.43 2.92 12.65
N GLU A 70 -10.86 2.30 11.55
CA GLU A 70 -9.96 1.81 10.49
C GLU A 70 -9.22 2.97 9.83
N SER A 71 -9.93 4.06 9.52
CA SER A 71 -9.31 5.29 9.00
C SER A 71 -8.30 5.88 9.98
N GLU A 72 -8.63 5.91 11.28
CA GLU A 72 -7.71 6.39 12.33
C GLU A 72 -6.46 5.50 12.44
N ILE A 73 -6.64 4.18 12.47
CA ILE A 73 -5.54 3.19 12.52
C ILE A 73 -4.64 3.34 11.30
N GLY A 74 -5.21 3.45 10.11
CA GLY A 74 -4.46 3.67 8.87
C GLY A 74 -3.59 4.94 8.94
N GLY A 75 -4.15 6.05 9.42
CA GLY A 75 -3.41 7.30 9.61
C GLY A 75 -2.30 7.20 10.66
N LEU A 76 -2.55 6.53 11.79
CA LEU A 76 -1.54 6.30 12.83
C LEU A 76 -0.40 5.40 12.34
N ASN A 77 -0.72 4.40 11.53
CA ASN A 77 0.25 3.48 10.95
C ASN A 77 1.16 4.18 9.93
N ALA A 78 0.58 4.99 9.03
CA ALA A 78 1.34 5.81 8.08
C ALA A 78 2.28 6.78 8.80
N ARG A 79 1.80 7.43 9.86
CA ARG A 79 2.63 8.32 10.69
C ARG A 79 3.79 7.60 11.36
N LEU A 80 3.60 6.36 11.83
CA LEU A 80 4.68 5.57 12.41
C LEU A 80 5.73 5.23 11.35
N TYR A 81 5.30 4.86 10.14
CA TYR A 81 6.19 4.62 9.01
C TYR A 81 7.03 5.87 8.69
N ASP A 82 6.39 7.04 8.54
CA ASP A 82 7.08 8.30 8.27
C ASP A 82 8.12 8.62 9.35
N LEU A 83 7.77 8.45 10.63
CA LEU A 83 8.69 8.70 11.74
C LEU A 83 9.89 7.74 11.75
N LEU A 84 9.69 6.46 11.41
CA LEU A 84 10.77 5.48 11.30
C LEU A 84 11.68 5.80 10.13
N HIS A 85 11.11 6.19 9.00
CA HIS A 85 11.85 6.61 7.82
C HIS A 85 12.67 7.87 8.12
N GLU A 86 12.03 8.93 8.61
CA GLU A 86 12.70 10.22 8.90
C GLU A 86 13.77 10.11 9.99
N ARG A 87 13.53 9.34 11.06
CA ARG A 87 14.44 9.31 12.21
C ARG A 87 15.54 8.27 12.09
N LEU A 88 15.26 7.16 11.40
CA LEU A 88 16.14 6.00 11.38
C LEU A 88 16.62 5.63 9.98
N GLY A 89 16.10 6.29 8.93
CA GLY A 89 16.34 5.90 7.54
C GLY A 89 15.79 4.52 7.21
N LEU A 90 14.90 3.98 8.05
CA LEU A 90 14.35 2.64 7.89
C LEU A 90 13.11 2.70 7.02
N HIS A 91 13.19 2.10 5.85
CA HIS A 91 12.03 1.67 5.08
C HIS A 91 11.50 0.41 5.72
N ALA A 92 10.64 0.57 6.73
CA ALA A 92 10.06 -0.56 7.41
C ALA A 92 8.85 -1.06 6.61
N ASP A 93 8.87 -2.32 6.17
CA ASP A 93 7.69 -2.99 5.59
C ASP A 93 6.61 -3.30 6.67
N LEU A 94 6.44 -2.41 7.64
CA LEU A 94 5.46 -2.52 8.73
C LEU A 94 4.01 -2.46 8.23
N THR A 95 3.81 -2.08 6.97
CA THR A 95 2.50 -1.85 6.36
C THR A 95 2.25 -2.70 5.10
N GLY A 96 3.01 -3.79 4.89
CA GLY A 96 2.69 -4.77 3.84
C GLY A 96 1.29 -5.38 3.99
N MET A 97 0.70 -5.26 5.19
CA MET A 97 -0.73 -5.45 5.46
C MET A 97 -1.38 -4.07 5.58
N SER A 98 -1.52 -3.34 4.48
CA SER A 98 -2.46 -2.22 4.46
C SER A 98 -3.85 -2.84 4.60
N TRP A 99 -4.70 -2.31 5.47
CA TRP A 99 -6.10 -2.72 5.62
C TRP A 99 -6.95 -2.28 4.40
N GLY A 100 -6.38 -2.32 3.20
CA GLY A 100 -7.13 -2.36 1.96
C GLY A 100 -7.50 -3.81 1.72
N GLU A 101 -8.80 -4.04 1.50
CA GLU A 101 -9.49 -5.28 1.16
C GLU A 101 -8.57 -6.47 0.81
N ASP A 102 -8.04 -7.13 1.85
CA ASP A 102 -7.55 -8.49 1.72
C ASP A 102 -8.80 -9.36 1.53
N GLU A 103 -9.06 -9.75 0.28
CA GLU A 103 -9.99 -10.82 -0.05
C GLU A 103 -9.74 -12.00 0.89
N HIS A 104 -10.79 -12.38 1.61
CA HIS A 104 -10.82 -13.57 2.43
C HIS A 104 -10.50 -14.80 1.58
N ARG A 105 -9.22 -15.19 1.50
CA ARG A 105 -8.82 -16.49 0.99
C ARG A 105 -9.38 -17.57 1.91
N ASP A 106 -10.44 -18.20 1.47
CA ASP A 106 -11.05 -19.35 2.12
C ASP A 106 -10.01 -20.49 2.20
N ALA A 107 -9.61 -20.86 3.42
CA ALA A 107 -8.46 -21.74 3.67
C ALA A 107 -8.66 -23.21 3.22
N ASP A 108 -9.84 -23.54 2.70
CA ASP A 108 -10.25 -24.90 2.30
C ASP A 108 -10.59 -25.04 0.79
N GLY A 109 -10.27 -24.05 -0.04
CA GLY A 109 -10.42 -24.15 -1.52
C GLY A 109 -9.40 -25.10 -2.17
N PRO A 110 -9.73 -25.77 -3.29
CA PRO A 110 -8.76 -26.55 -4.07
C PRO A 110 -7.60 -25.64 -4.48
N ARG A 111 -6.35 -26.14 -4.41
CA ARG A 111 -5.16 -25.40 -4.85
C ARG A 111 -5.38 -24.90 -6.28
N SER A 112 -5.58 -23.59 -6.45
CA SER A 112 -5.75 -22.98 -7.76
C SER A 112 -4.43 -23.01 -8.54
N ASP A 113 -4.55 -23.07 -9.86
CA ASP A 113 -3.45 -23.16 -10.80
C ASP A 113 -2.47 -21.98 -10.67
N ALA A 114 -1.16 -22.31 -10.67
CA ALA A 114 0.00 -21.43 -10.54
C ALA A 114 0.07 -20.56 -9.26
N GLU A 115 1.24 -20.56 -8.61
CA GLU A 115 1.56 -19.59 -7.54
C GLU A 115 1.60 -18.19 -8.18
N ILE A 116 0.47 -17.49 -8.20
CA ILE A 116 0.39 -16.09 -8.62
C ILE A 116 0.93 -15.25 -7.46
N ASP A 117 2.10 -14.64 -7.66
CA ASP A 117 2.71 -13.71 -6.72
C ASP A 117 2.33 -12.27 -7.07
N THR A 118 1.93 -11.50 -6.06
CA THR A 118 1.62 -10.07 -6.20
C THR A 118 2.78 -9.22 -5.71
N PHE A 119 3.16 -8.20 -6.48
CA PHE A 119 4.23 -7.26 -6.14
C PHE A 119 3.70 -5.83 -6.15
N HIS A 120 4.02 -5.06 -5.10
CA HIS A 120 3.54 -3.69 -4.93
C HIS A 120 4.68 -2.67 -5.11
N LEU A 121 4.36 -1.52 -5.70
CA LEU A 121 5.31 -0.42 -5.92
C LEU A 121 4.69 0.89 -5.43
N GLY A 122 5.38 1.61 -4.54
CA GLY A 122 4.88 2.84 -3.91
C GLY A 122 5.80 4.03 -4.16
N PHE A 123 5.20 5.21 -4.35
CA PHE A 123 5.93 6.47 -4.58
C PHE A 123 5.35 7.61 -3.74
N VAL A 124 6.21 8.37 -3.07
CA VAL A 124 5.85 9.63 -2.40
C VAL A 124 6.46 10.77 -3.22
N VAL A 125 5.61 11.56 -3.88
CA VAL A 125 6.06 12.57 -4.85
C VAL A 125 5.68 13.98 -4.39
N GLY A 126 6.70 14.81 -4.18
CA GLY A 126 6.55 16.24 -3.90
C GLY A 126 6.64 17.10 -5.17
N PRO A 127 6.34 18.41 -5.09
CA PRO A 127 6.49 19.31 -6.22
C PRO A 127 7.97 19.39 -6.67
N PRO A 128 8.23 19.61 -7.97
CA PRO A 128 9.59 19.69 -8.49
C PRO A 128 10.38 20.82 -7.82
N ALA A 129 11.66 20.56 -7.53
CA ALA A 129 12.55 21.57 -6.98
C ALA A 129 12.95 22.58 -8.07
N GLY A 130 12.29 23.74 -8.11
CA GLY A 130 12.60 24.85 -9.02
C GLY A 130 11.41 25.29 -9.89
N THR A 131 11.67 26.17 -10.87
CA THR A 131 10.66 26.56 -11.86
C THR A 131 10.53 25.47 -12.92
N SER A 132 9.56 24.60 -12.73
CA SER A 132 9.19 23.54 -13.64
C SER A 132 7.73 23.72 -14.05
N ASP A 133 7.42 23.47 -15.32
CA ASP A 133 6.03 23.41 -15.81
C ASP A 133 5.34 22.08 -15.45
N LEU A 134 6.05 21.15 -14.78
CA LEU A 134 5.51 19.87 -14.34
C LEU A 134 4.66 20.07 -13.08
N SER A 135 3.41 19.64 -13.14
CA SER A 135 2.50 19.62 -11.99
C SER A 135 2.46 18.24 -11.36
N LEU A 136 1.94 18.15 -10.13
CA LEU A 136 1.64 16.86 -9.50
C LEU A 136 0.58 16.04 -10.27
N GLU A 137 -0.14 16.67 -11.20
CA GLU A 137 -1.09 15.98 -12.08
C GLU A 137 -0.35 15.17 -13.16
N SER A 138 0.85 15.60 -13.57
CA SER A 138 1.70 14.90 -14.53
C SER A 138 2.39 13.65 -13.96
N VAL A 139 2.34 13.46 -12.63
CA VAL A 139 2.98 12.33 -11.96
C VAL A 139 2.28 11.02 -12.31
N LEU A 140 0.95 11.03 -12.44
CA LEU A 140 0.20 9.83 -12.80
C LEU A 140 0.62 9.33 -14.19
N ASP A 141 0.74 10.23 -15.17
CA ASP A 141 1.21 9.88 -16.52
C ASP A 141 2.60 9.22 -16.52
N VAL A 142 3.51 9.69 -15.65
CA VAL A 142 4.85 9.13 -15.51
C VAL A 142 4.81 7.74 -14.86
N VAL A 143 3.98 7.56 -13.82
CA VAL A 143 3.81 6.27 -13.14
C VAL A 143 3.14 5.26 -14.06
N GLU A 144 2.11 5.65 -14.81
CA GLU A 144 1.47 4.83 -15.83
C GLU A 144 2.48 4.38 -16.90
N GLN A 145 3.27 5.31 -17.44
CA GLN A 145 4.28 4.97 -18.42
C GLN A 145 5.35 4.01 -17.85
N GLY A 146 5.80 4.24 -16.62
CA GLY A 146 6.74 3.36 -15.93
C GLY A 146 6.17 1.97 -15.65
N GLY A 147 4.89 1.88 -15.30
CA GLY A 147 4.17 0.62 -15.12
C GLY A 147 4.07 -0.18 -16.41
N ALA A 148 3.72 0.47 -17.52
CA ALA A 148 3.67 -0.15 -18.84
C ALA A 148 5.04 -0.72 -19.26
N ASP A 149 6.10 0.06 -19.09
CA ASP A 149 7.47 -0.36 -19.40
C ASP A 149 7.91 -1.56 -18.53
N LEU A 150 7.52 -1.58 -17.26
CA LEU A 150 7.84 -2.66 -16.33
C LEU A 150 7.08 -3.94 -16.69
N ALA A 151 5.77 -3.84 -16.96
CA ALA A 151 4.95 -4.96 -17.40
C ALA A 151 5.53 -5.59 -18.67
N GLN A 152 5.93 -4.78 -19.65
CA GLN A 152 6.55 -5.28 -20.87
C GLN A 152 7.88 -6.01 -20.60
N ARG A 153 8.71 -5.51 -19.68
CA ARG A 153 9.97 -6.18 -19.31
C ARG A 153 9.74 -7.52 -18.62
N LEU A 154 8.69 -7.65 -17.82
CA LEU A 154 8.32 -8.92 -17.19
C LEU A 154 7.85 -9.94 -18.24
N VAL A 155 7.04 -9.51 -19.19
CA VAL A 155 6.65 -10.33 -20.35
C VAL A 155 7.86 -10.75 -21.17
N ASP A 156 8.77 -9.82 -21.48
CA ASP A 156 10.00 -10.11 -22.22
C ASP A 156 10.94 -11.08 -21.47
N ALA A 157 10.89 -11.08 -20.14
CA ALA A 157 11.61 -12.01 -19.27
C ALA A 157 10.94 -13.40 -19.16
N GLY A 158 9.73 -13.57 -19.71
CA GLY A 158 8.99 -14.83 -19.74
C GLY A 158 7.99 -15.01 -18.60
N PHE A 159 7.66 -13.95 -17.86
CA PHE A 159 6.57 -13.96 -16.88
C PHE A 159 5.23 -13.64 -17.56
N GLU A 160 4.16 -14.19 -17.01
CA GLU A 160 2.80 -13.82 -17.38
C GLU A 160 2.37 -12.63 -16.54
N VAL A 161 1.93 -11.54 -17.20
CA VAL A 161 1.38 -10.36 -16.54
C VAL A 161 -0.10 -10.33 -16.89
N GLY A 162 -0.94 -10.81 -15.97
CA GLY A 162 -2.39 -10.83 -16.16
C GLY A 162 -2.99 -9.43 -16.19
N GLU A 163 -2.63 -8.60 -15.22
CA GLU A 163 -3.15 -7.24 -15.10
C GLU A 163 -2.14 -6.30 -14.43
N TRP A 164 -2.21 -5.01 -14.77
CA TRP A 164 -1.45 -3.96 -14.10
C TRP A 164 -2.19 -2.63 -14.24
N GLY A 165 -1.94 -1.69 -13.32
CA GLY A 165 -2.42 -0.33 -13.46
C GLY A 165 -1.72 0.64 -12.51
N ALA A 166 -2.06 1.91 -12.62
CA ALA A 166 -1.63 2.96 -11.70
C ALA A 166 -2.83 3.80 -11.26
N SER A 167 -2.81 4.25 -10.01
CA SER A 167 -3.91 5.01 -9.43
C SER A 167 -3.38 6.12 -8.51
N ARG A 168 -4.21 7.15 -8.30
CA ARG A 168 -3.92 8.24 -7.37
C ARG A 168 -4.93 8.26 -6.24
N GLY A 169 -4.49 7.89 -5.04
CA GLY A 169 -5.25 8.04 -3.78
C GLY A 169 -6.08 6.83 -3.33
N ALA A 170 -6.42 5.91 -4.22
CA ALA A 170 -7.00 4.59 -3.89
C ALA A 170 -6.21 3.50 -4.64
N ALA A 171 -6.25 2.24 -4.22
CA ALA A 171 -5.60 1.14 -4.96
C ALA A 171 -6.25 0.95 -6.36
N VAL A 172 -5.50 0.39 -7.31
CA VAL A 172 -6.05 -0.04 -8.60
C VAL A 172 -6.92 -1.26 -8.33
N ALA A 173 -8.19 -1.19 -8.71
CA ALA A 173 -9.10 -2.33 -8.68
C ALA A 173 -8.98 -3.10 -10.00
N PHE A 174 -8.90 -4.42 -9.90
CA PHE A 174 -8.77 -5.36 -11.00
C PHE A 174 -10.08 -6.15 -11.08
N GLU A 175 -10.67 -6.27 -12.28
CA GLU A 175 -11.94 -6.98 -12.45
C GLU A 175 -11.69 -8.50 -12.39
N GLU A 176 -12.30 -9.20 -11.43
CA GLU A 176 -12.33 -10.66 -11.44
C GLU A 176 -13.21 -11.11 -12.63
N ASP A 177 -12.61 -11.83 -13.57
CA ASP A 177 -13.31 -12.40 -14.73
C ASP A 177 -14.28 -13.50 -14.20
N ASP A 178 -15.51 -13.09 -13.84
CA ASP A 178 -16.62 -13.98 -13.51
C ASP A 178 -17.08 -14.74 -14.78
N GLU A 179 -16.25 -15.63 -15.31
CA GLU A 179 -16.65 -16.60 -16.34
C GLU A 179 -17.36 -17.80 -15.69
N ASP A 180 -18.55 -17.60 -15.12
CA ASP A 180 -19.45 -18.68 -14.68
C ASP A 180 -20.87 -18.50 -15.27
N GLU A 181 -21.01 -18.69 -16.58
CA GLU A 181 -22.32 -18.94 -17.21
C GLU A 181 -22.28 -20.23 -18.06
N ASP A 182 -22.25 -21.39 -17.40
CA ASP A 182 -22.68 -22.66 -18.01
C ASP A 182 -23.31 -23.60 -16.96
N GLY A 183 -24.65 -23.64 -16.94
CA GLY A 183 -25.46 -24.48 -16.06
C GLY A 183 -26.71 -25.01 -16.75
N ASP A 184 -26.54 -26.06 -17.55
CA ASP A 184 -27.55 -26.94 -18.14
C ASP A 184 -28.54 -27.49 -17.08
N ASP A 185 -29.83 -27.14 -17.17
CA ASP A 185 -30.91 -27.84 -16.45
C ASP A 185 -31.66 -28.77 -17.41
N VAL A 186 -31.13 -29.99 -17.52
CA VAL A 186 -31.93 -31.17 -17.85
C VAL A 186 -32.45 -31.78 -16.55
N THR A 187 -33.72 -31.53 -16.22
CA THR A 187 -34.53 -32.48 -15.46
C THR A 187 -35.97 -32.54 -15.98
N GLY A 188 -36.38 -33.72 -16.47
CA GLY A 188 -37.74 -34.00 -16.92
C GLY A 188 -38.63 -34.57 -15.81
N SER A 189 -39.92 -34.25 -15.86
CA SER A 189 -41.10 -35.07 -15.45
C SER A 189 -42.34 -34.16 -15.67
N SER A 190 -43.47 -34.53 -16.29
CA SER A 190 -44.17 -35.80 -16.47
C SER A 190 -45.10 -35.72 -17.69
#